data_AF-A0A370N609-F1
#
_entry.id   AF-A0A370N609-F1
#
_cell.length_a   1.000
_cell.length_b   1.000
_cell.length_c   1.000
_cell.angle_alpha   90.00
_cell.angle_beta   90.00
_cell.angle_gamma   90.00
#
_symmetry.space_group_name_H-M   'P 1'
#
loop_
_entity.id
_entity.type
_entity.pdbx_description
1 polymer ?
#
loop_
_entity_poly.entity_id
_entity_poly.type
_entity_poly.pdbx_seq_one_letter_code
_entity_poly.pdbx_strand_id
1 'polypeptide(L)'
;MAVAAHDRIDTRISGLHARLQITATQEELWQKVTQVMRDNASTMDSLRQARTSHANSMSAVDDLKSYGQIADAHADGIRKLTPAFQALYDSMSDVQKKNADLIFQTDHHHSAKKG
;
A
#
# COMPACT_ATOMS: atom_id res chain seq x y z
N MET A 1 -4.14 18.76 4.06
CA MET A 1 -4.57 17.35 4.23
C MET A 1 -3.51 16.34 3.78
N ALA A 2 -2.58 16.68 2.89
CA ALA A 2 -1.49 15.77 2.47
C ALA A 2 -0.55 15.30 3.61
N VAL A 3 -0.32 16.14 4.64
CA VAL A 3 0.55 15.79 5.79
C VAL A 3 -0.03 14.62 6.58
N ALA A 4 -1.33 14.63 6.88
CA ALA A 4 -1.99 13.55 7.62
C ALA A 4 -2.02 12.20 6.86
N ALA A 5 -2.03 12.26 5.52
CA ALA A 5 -1.94 11.05 4.68
C ALA A 5 -0.51 10.47 4.69
N HIS A 6 0.52 11.33 4.67
CA HIS A 6 1.92 10.94 4.83
C HIS A 6 2.18 10.33 6.21
N ASP A 7 1.70 10.96 7.28
CA ASP A 7 1.83 10.45 8.66
C ASP A 7 1.21 9.07 8.83
N ARG A 8 0.07 8.83 8.17
CA ARG A 8 -0.61 7.52 8.20
C ARG A 8 0.16 6.43 7.46
N ILE A 9 0.73 6.73 6.29
CA ILE A 9 1.51 5.74 5.54
C ILE A 9 2.85 5.47 6.24
N ASP A 10 3.51 6.48 6.79
CA ASP A 10 4.77 6.31 7.53
C ASP A 10 4.54 5.53 8.84
N THR A 11 3.43 5.75 9.55
CA THR A 11 3.05 4.92 10.69
C THR A 11 2.86 3.46 10.29
N ARG A 12 2.19 3.20 9.16
CA ARG A 12 1.98 1.84 8.63
C ARG A 12 3.30 1.20 8.22
N ILE A 13 4.19 1.96 7.58
CA ILE A 13 5.53 1.53 7.19
C ILE A 13 6.31 1.11 8.45
N SER A 14 6.42 1.98 9.45
CA SER A 14 7.14 1.68 10.70
C SER A 14 6.56 0.47 11.43
N GLY A 15 5.23 0.36 11.49
CA GLY A 15 4.57 -0.80 12.10
C GLY A 15 4.80 -2.10 11.31
N LEU A 16 4.93 -2.05 9.99
CA LEU A 16 5.25 -3.22 9.17
C LEU A 16 6.74 -3.60 9.27
N HIS A 17 7.66 -2.63 9.31
CA HIS A 17 9.09 -2.84 9.53
C HIS A 17 9.35 -3.62 10.82
N ALA A 18 8.75 -3.16 11.93
CA ALA A 18 8.88 -3.81 13.22
C ALA A 18 8.30 -5.24 13.21
N ARG A 19 7.10 -5.42 12.63
CA ARG A 19 6.45 -6.74 12.56
C ARG A 19 7.21 -7.72 11.67
N LEU A 20 7.79 -7.27 10.55
CA LEU A 20 8.61 -8.09 9.67
C LEU A 20 10.03 -8.35 10.22
N GLN A 21 10.40 -7.67 11.32
CA GLN A 21 11.71 -7.77 11.94
C GLN A 21 12.85 -7.50 10.94
N ILE A 22 12.71 -6.43 10.15
CA ILE A 22 13.68 -6.06 9.13
C ILE A 22 15.05 -5.85 9.79
N THR A 23 16.08 -6.48 9.21
CA THR A 23 17.46 -6.38 9.69
C THR A 23 18.23 -5.27 8.96
N ALA A 24 19.38 -4.88 9.49
CA ALA A 24 20.25 -3.89 8.85
C ALA A 24 20.67 -4.27 7.42
N THR A 25 20.83 -5.58 7.13
CA THR A 25 21.17 -6.07 5.78
C THR A 25 19.99 -6.03 4.82
N GLN A 26 18.76 -5.96 5.34
CA GLN A 26 17.52 -5.89 4.57
C GLN A 26 17.05 -4.45 4.35
N GLU A 27 17.65 -3.48 5.05
CA GLU A 27 17.17 -2.09 5.08
C GLU A 27 17.14 -1.46 3.69
N GLU A 28 18.14 -1.72 2.82
CA GLU A 28 18.12 -1.19 1.45
C GLU A 28 16.94 -1.73 0.63
N LEU A 29 16.63 -3.03 0.76
CA LEU A 29 15.48 -3.65 0.11
C LEU A 29 14.17 -3.13 0.70
N TRP A 30 14.12 -2.95 2.01
CA TRP A 30 12.99 -2.35 2.69
C TRP A 30 12.73 -0.93 2.19
N GLN A 31 13.75 -0.08 2.05
CA GLN A 31 13.57 1.29 1.56
C GLN A 31 12.92 1.32 0.16
N LYS A 32 13.29 0.38 -0.74
CA LYS A 32 12.63 0.22 -2.05
C LYS A 32 11.14 -0.11 -1.91
N VAL A 33 10.79 -1.00 -0.99
CA VAL A 33 9.38 -1.33 -0.66
C VAL A 33 8.66 -0.09 -0.12
N THR A 34 9.25 0.64 0.83
CA THR A 34 8.60 1.82 1.42
C THR A 34 8.39 2.94 0.41
N GLN A 35 9.31 3.13 -0.53
CA GLN A 35 9.16 4.11 -1.59
C GLN A 35 7.93 3.80 -2.44
N VAL A 36 7.78 2.55 -2.89
CA VAL A 36 6.60 2.13 -3.66
C VAL A 36 5.32 2.30 -2.84
N MET A 37 5.35 1.98 -1.55
CA MET A 37 4.19 2.21 -0.67
C MET A 37 3.80 3.69 -0.57
N ARG A 38 4.77 4.61 -0.48
CA ARG A 38 4.53 6.06 -0.44
C ARG A 38 4.01 6.58 -1.78
N ASP A 39 4.61 6.16 -2.89
CA ASP A 39 4.20 6.56 -4.23
C ASP A 39 2.75 6.13 -4.53
N ASN A 40 2.41 4.89 -4.15
CA ASN A 40 1.06 4.36 -4.25
C ASN A 40 0.08 5.14 -3.36
N ALA A 41 0.47 5.47 -2.12
CA ALA A 41 -0.36 6.24 -1.21
C ALA A 41 -0.63 7.66 -1.75
N SER A 42 0.40 8.33 -2.25
CA SER A 42 0.31 9.66 -2.87
C SER A 42 -0.63 9.64 -4.08
N THR A 43 -0.45 8.69 -5.00
CA THR A 43 -1.30 8.53 -6.19
C THR A 43 -2.77 8.33 -5.80
N MET A 44 -3.03 7.43 -4.86
CA MET A 44 -4.39 7.14 -4.40
C MET A 44 -5.01 8.32 -3.64
N ASP A 45 -4.23 9.09 -2.90
CA ASP A 45 -4.70 10.29 -2.21
C ASP A 45 -5.07 11.38 -3.22
N SER A 46 -4.24 11.64 -4.24
CA SER A 46 -4.55 12.57 -5.32
C SER A 46 -5.83 12.20 -6.06
N LEU A 47 -6.03 10.91 -6.40
CA LEU A 47 -7.25 10.45 -7.07
C LEU A 47 -8.50 10.60 -6.20
N ARG A 48 -8.40 10.32 -4.89
CA ARG A 48 -9.52 10.52 -3.95
C ARG A 48 -9.84 12.00 -3.75
N GLN A 49 -8.83 12.85 -3.65
CA GLN A 49 -9.01 14.30 -3.54
C GLN A 49 -9.69 14.85 -4.79
N ALA A 50 -9.23 14.48 -5.99
CA ALA A 50 -9.86 14.87 -7.25
C ALA A 50 -11.33 14.44 -7.32
N ARG A 51 -11.62 13.18 -6.97
CA ARG A 51 -13.01 12.69 -6.92
C ARG A 51 -13.85 13.48 -5.92
N THR A 52 -13.32 13.77 -4.74
CA THR A 52 -14.03 14.52 -3.69
C THR A 52 -14.29 15.97 -4.09
N SER A 53 -13.31 16.64 -4.72
CA SER A 53 -13.47 18.02 -5.19
C SER A 53 -14.48 18.16 -6.32
N HIS A 54 -14.65 17.10 -7.13
CA HIS A 54 -15.59 17.08 -8.24
C HIS A 54 -16.93 16.39 -7.91
N ALA A 55 -17.10 15.87 -6.68
CA ALA A 55 -18.25 15.05 -6.30
C ALA A 55 -19.62 15.73 -6.54
N ASN A 56 -19.70 17.05 -6.35
CA ASN A 56 -20.95 17.81 -6.52
C ASN A 56 -21.25 18.21 -7.97
N SER A 57 -20.33 18.00 -8.91
CA SER A 57 -20.47 18.39 -10.32
C SER A 57 -20.29 17.24 -11.30
N MET A 58 -19.94 16.04 -10.82
CA MET A 58 -19.76 14.86 -11.67
C MET A 58 -21.09 14.26 -12.11
N SER A 59 -21.16 13.85 -13.38
CA SER A 59 -22.23 12.98 -13.86
C SER A 59 -22.05 11.57 -13.32
N ALA A 60 -23.10 10.73 -13.41
CA ALA A 60 -23.01 9.31 -13.05
C ALA A 60 -21.93 8.56 -13.86
N VAL A 61 -21.69 8.96 -15.11
CA VAL A 61 -20.65 8.37 -15.96
C VAL A 61 -19.26 8.80 -15.49
N ASP A 62 -19.08 10.05 -15.07
CA ASP A 62 -17.80 10.52 -14.53
C ASP A 62 -17.49 9.85 -13.20
N ASP A 63 -18.51 9.60 -12.37
CA ASP A 63 -18.36 8.86 -11.12
C ASP A 63 -17.82 7.45 -11.37
N LEU A 64 -18.40 6.72 -12.33
CA LEU A 64 -17.91 5.40 -12.73
C LEU A 64 -16.49 5.44 -13.31
N LYS A 65 -16.16 6.43 -14.15
CA LYS A 65 -14.79 6.62 -14.67
C LYS A 65 -13.78 6.84 -13.56
N SER A 66 -14.11 7.69 -12.58
CA SER A 66 -13.23 7.94 -11.44
C SER A 66 -13.01 6.69 -10.59
N TYR A 67 -14.04 5.84 -10.47
CA TYR A 67 -13.90 4.55 -9.80
C TYR A 67 -12.94 3.63 -10.56
N GLY A 68 -13.09 3.55 -11.88
CA GLY A 68 -12.18 2.80 -12.76
C GLY A 68 -10.73 3.25 -12.58
N GLN A 69 -10.47 4.56 -12.60
CA GLN A 69 -9.13 5.12 -12.39
C GLN A 69 -8.52 4.74 -11.03
N ILE A 70 -9.33 4.75 -9.96
CA ILE A 70 -8.89 4.34 -8.62
C ILE A 70 -8.56 2.83 -8.61
N ALA A 71 -9.39 2.00 -9.25
CA ALA A 71 -9.14 0.56 -9.34
C ALA A 71 -7.88 0.25 -10.16
N ASP A 72 -7.68 0.92 -11.29
CA ASP A 72 -6.51 0.77 -12.13
C ASP A 72 -5.23 1.20 -11.40
N ALA A 73 -5.26 2.35 -10.72
CA ALA A 73 -4.14 2.83 -9.92
C ALA A 73 -3.81 1.88 -8.76
N HIS A 74 -4.83 1.28 -8.14
CA HIS A 74 -4.61 0.27 -7.11
C HIS A 74 -3.96 -1.00 -7.70
N ALA A 75 -4.44 -1.49 -8.84
CA ALA A 75 -3.86 -2.64 -9.52
C ALA A 75 -2.42 -2.39 -9.97
N ASP A 76 -2.13 -1.23 -10.55
CA ASP A 76 -0.78 -0.79 -10.90
C ASP A 76 0.13 -0.70 -9.67
N GLY A 77 -0.39 -0.15 -8.57
CA GLY A 77 0.35 -0.08 -7.31
C GLY A 77 0.74 -1.46 -6.77
N ILE A 78 -0.15 -2.46 -6.87
CA ILE A 78 0.17 -3.86 -6.51
C ILE A 78 1.24 -4.42 -7.46
N ARG A 79 1.10 -4.22 -8.78
CA ARG A 79 2.09 -4.69 -9.77
C ARG A 79 3.49 -4.14 -9.51
N LYS A 80 3.60 -2.89 -9.04
CA LYS A 80 4.88 -2.27 -8.65
C LYS A 80 5.40 -2.78 -7.31
N LEU A 81 4.51 -3.01 -6.35
CA LEU A 81 4.88 -3.44 -5.00
C LEU A 81 5.36 -4.90 -4.97
N THR A 82 4.73 -5.79 -5.74
CA THR A 82 5.04 -7.22 -5.77
C THR A 82 6.53 -7.51 -6.00
N PRO A 83 7.19 -7.02 -7.08
CA PRO A 83 8.61 -7.32 -7.30
C PRO A 83 9.54 -6.71 -6.24
N ALA A 84 9.21 -5.52 -5.70
CA ALA A 84 9.99 -4.91 -4.63
C ALA A 84 9.91 -5.74 -3.34
N PHE A 85 8.71 -6.19 -2.99
CA PHE A 85 8.50 -7.03 -1.81
C PHE A 85 9.06 -8.44 -2.01
N GLN A 86 9.01 -9.00 -3.22
CA GLN A 86 9.62 -10.30 -3.53
C GLN A 86 11.12 -10.29 -3.25
N ALA A 87 11.85 -9.28 -3.72
CA ALA A 87 13.28 -9.16 -3.46
C ALA A 87 13.60 -9.09 -1.95
N LEU A 88 12.78 -8.35 -1.18
CA LEU A 88 12.89 -8.32 0.27
C LEU A 88 12.60 -9.69 0.89
N TYR A 89 11.50 -10.32 0.51
CA TYR A 89 11.08 -11.62 1.02
C TYR A 89 12.13 -12.70 0.76
N ASP A 90 12.76 -12.70 -0.42
CA ASP A 90 13.80 -13.67 -0.75
C ASP A 90 15.05 -13.53 0.14
N SER A 91 15.33 -12.32 0.63
CA SER A 91 16.41 -12.04 1.59
C SER A 91 16.07 -12.37 3.06
N MET A 92 14.82 -12.76 3.34
CA MET A 92 14.38 -13.11 4.69
C MET A 92 14.77 -14.53 5.08
N SER A 93 15.04 -14.72 6.37
CA SER A 93 15.14 -16.06 6.98
C SER A 93 13.81 -16.81 6.92
N ASP A 94 13.82 -18.14 7.04
CA ASP A 94 12.59 -18.94 7.03
C ASP A 94 11.59 -18.54 8.13
N VAL A 95 12.11 -18.11 9.29
CA VAL A 95 11.27 -17.62 10.40
C VAL A 95 10.61 -16.30 10.02
N GLN A 96 11.36 -15.36 9.43
CA GLN A 96 10.82 -14.09 8.95
C GLN A 96 9.80 -14.31 7.82
N LYS A 97 10.05 -15.22 6.88
CA LYS A 97 9.13 -15.58 5.79
C LYS A 97 7.79 -16.08 6.32
N LYS A 98 7.80 -17.05 7.24
CA LYS A 98 6.58 -17.55 7.89
C LYS A 98 5.81 -16.45 8.62
N ASN A 99 6.51 -15.56 9.32
CA ASN A 99 5.90 -14.44 10.00
C ASN A 99 5.30 -13.43 9.00
N ALA A 100 5.99 -13.12 7.90
CA ALA A 100 5.47 -12.30 6.82
C ALA A 100 4.18 -12.92 6.25
N ASP A 101 4.18 -14.22 5.93
CA ASP A 101 3.00 -14.92 5.42
C ASP A 101 1.80 -14.80 6.37
N LEU A 102 2.02 -14.94 7.69
CA LEU A 102 0.98 -14.78 8.71
C LEU A 102 0.43 -13.35 8.79
N ILE A 103 1.30 -12.33 8.70
CA ILE A 103 0.89 -10.92 8.71
C ILE A 103 -0.04 -10.64 7.52
N PHE A 104 0.33 -11.09 6.31
CA PHE A 104 -0.49 -10.86 5.12
C PHE A 104 -1.77 -11.70 5.13
N GLN A 105 -1.73 -12.96 5.60
CA GLN A 105 -2.95 -13.78 5.75
C GLN A 105 -3.96 -13.17 6.73
N THR A 106 -3.51 -12.72 7.90
CA THR A 106 -4.39 -12.12 8.91
C THR A 106 -4.98 -10.78 8.47
N ASP A 107 -4.20 -9.96 7.75
CA ASP A 107 -4.69 -8.72 7.16
C ASP A 107 -5.80 -8.99 6.11
N HIS A 108 -5.67 -10.03 5.28
CA HIS A 108 -6.72 -10.43 4.33
C HIS A 108 -8.01 -10.90 5.02
N HIS A 109 -7.90 -11.65 6.13
CA HIS A 109 -9.06 -12.09 6.90
C HIS A 109 -9.79 -10.92 7.61
N HIS A 110 -9.07 -9.87 7.98
CA HIS A 110 -9.66 -8.70 8.63
C HIS A 110 -10.44 -7.80 7.66
N SER A 111 -10.04 -7.77 6.37
CA SER A 111 -10.77 -7.08 5.30
C SER A 111 -12.03 -7.85 4.87
N ALA A 112 -12.01 -9.19 4.86
CA ALA A 112 -13.16 -10.01 4.48
C ALA A 112 -14.32 -9.98 5.50
N LYS A 113 -14.04 -9.70 6.78
CA LYS A 113 -15.07 -9.58 7.83
C LYS A 113 -15.77 -8.21 7.91
N LYS A 114 -15.32 -7.23 7.13
CA LYS A 114 -15.87 -5.86 7.09
C LYS A 114 -16.59 -5.52 5.78
N GLY A 115 -16.82 -6.52 4.93
CA GLY A 115 -17.65 -6.41 3.72
C GLY A 115 -19.13 -6.58 4.03
#